data_AF-A0A945I3M2-F1
#
_entry.id   AF-A0A945I3M2-F1
#
_cell.length_a   1.000
_cell.length_b   1.000
_cell.length_c   1.000
_cell.angle_alpha   90.00
_cell.angle_beta   90.00
_cell.angle_gamma   90.00
#
_symmetry.space_group_name_H-M   'P 1'
#
loop_
_entity.id
_entity.type
_entity.pdbx_description
1 polymer ?
#
loop_
_entity_poly.entity_id
_entity_poly.type
_entity_poly.pdbx_seq_one_letter_code
_entity_poly.pdbx_strand_id
1 'polypeptide(L)'
;MTDYILTYEATLRLSIFIGILAVMVLWEVLAPCRNNQFSRWQRWPSNFGIVVVNTLLVRLIFPTAAVGLAVVAEERGWGIFNLIDLPVWAEILIAVIVLDLIIYLQHVMVHAVPVLWRLHRMHHADLDYDVTTGARFHPLEIILSMIIKFAAVVLLGAPAVAVIIFEVLLNATAMFNHGNIKLPIA
;
A
#
# COMPACT_ATOMS: atom_id res chain seq x y z
N MET A 1 8.58 -20.09 -11.98
CA MET A 1 7.53 -19.09 -11.66
C MET A 1 8.08 -18.05 -10.68
N THR A 2 8.70 -18.49 -9.60
CA THR A 2 9.39 -17.67 -8.59
C THR A 2 10.39 -16.65 -9.17
N ASP A 3 11.33 -17.10 -10.01
CA ASP A 3 12.33 -16.20 -10.62
C ASP A 3 11.70 -15.10 -11.48
N TYR A 4 10.62 -15.43 -12.19
CA TYR A 4 9.88 -14.46 -13.00
C TYR A 4 9.20 -13.42 -12.10
N ILE A 5 8.54 -13.86 -11.02
CA ILE A 5 7.91 -12.98 -10.04
C ILE A 5 8.95 -12.04 -9.44
N LEU A 6 10.07 -12.55 -8.91
CA LEU A 6 11.11 -11.72 -8.29
C LEU A 6 11.75 -10.73 -9.27
N THR A 7 11.92 -11.13 -10.53
CA THR A 7 12.52 -10.27 -11.57
C THR A 7 11.59 -9.12 -11.97
N TYR A 8 10.28 -9.38 -12.09
CA TYR A 8 9.34 -8.43 -12.67
C TYR A 8 8.40 -7.74 -11.67
N GLU A 9 8.30 -8.22 -10.42
CA GLU A 9 7.33 -7.69 -9.44
C GLU A 9 7.53 -6.18 -9.16
N ALA A 10 8.78 -5.73 -9.01
CA ALA A 10 9.08 -4.33 -8.78
C ALA A 10 8.65 -3.44 -9.96
N THR A 11 8.96 -3.86 -11.19
CA THR A 11 8.60 -3.15 -12.42
C THR A 11 7.09 -3.14 -12.64
N LEU A 12 6.43 -4.27 -12.38
CA LEU A 12 4.97 -4.40 -12.48
C LEU A 12 4.28 -3.46 -11.51
N ARG A 13 4.66 -3.51 -10.22
CA ARG A 13 4.07 -2.65 -9.18
C ARG A 13 4.31 -1.18 -9.44
N LEU A 14 5.52 -0.80 -9.86
CA LEU A 14 5.84 0.59 -10.18
C LEU A 14 5.05 1.08 -11.39
N SER A 15 4.94 0.26 -12.44
CA SER A 15 4.17 0.59 -13.65
C SER A 15 2.69 0.77 -13.32
N ILE A 16 2.12 -0.13 -12.52
CA ILE A 16 0.73 -0.04 -12.07
C ILE A 16 0.52 1.20 -11.18
N PHE A 17 1.43 1.45 -10.24
CA PHE A 17 1.36 2.64 -9.39
C PHE A 17 1.36 3.94 -10.21
N ILE A 18 2.31 4.09 -11.15
CA ILE A 18 2.38 5.25 -12.04
C ILE A 18 1.12 5.36 -12.91
N GLY A 19 0.63 4.24 -13.43
CA GLY A 19 -0.59 4.19 -14.23
C GLY A 19 -1.81 4.68 -13.46
N ILE A 20 -2.03 4.17 -12.25
CA ILE A 20 -3.15 4.59 -11.39
C ILE A 20 -2.99 6.06 -10.99
N LEU A 21 -1.78 6.47 -10.59
CA LEU A 21 -1.52 7.86 -10.25
C LEU A 21 -1.84 8.79 -11.43
N ALA A 22 -1.42 8.44 -12.65
CA ALA A 22 -1.72 9.22 -13.85
C ALA A 22 -3.24 9.30 -14.12
N VAL A 23 -3.95 8.18 -14.00
CA VAL A 23 -5.42 8.13 -14.17
C VAL A 23 -6.11 9.02 -13.14
N MET A 24 -5.72 8.91 -11.86
CA MET A 24 -6.30 9.70 -10.78
C MET A 24 -6.00 11.19 -10.92
N VAL A 25 -4.75 11.57 -11.23
CA VAL A 25 -4.37 12.96 -11.49
C VAL A 25 -5.18 13.53 -12.67
N LEU A 26 -5.33 12.77 -13.75
CA LEU A 26 -6.12 13.20 -14.91
C LEU A 26 -7.59 13.41 -14.52
N TRP A 27 -8.17 12.48 -13.77
CA TRP A 27 -9.55 12.59 -13.28
C TRP A 27 -9.73 13.84 -12.40
N GLU A 28 -8.81 14.09 -11.47
CA GLU A 28 -8.86 15.30 -10.62
C GLU A 28 -8.74 16.61 -11.40
N VAL A 29 -8.03 16.61 -12.54
CA VAL A 29 -7.95 17.80 -13.41
C VAL A 29 -9.26 17.99 -14.19
N LEU A 30 -9.81 16.91 -14.73
CA LEU A 30 -10.98 16.97 -15.61
C LEU A 30 -12.29 17.16 -14.86
N ALA A 31 -12.43 16.54 -13.69
CA ALA A 31 -13.66 16.55 -12.90
C ALA A 31 -13.37 16.58 -11.39
N PRO A 32 -12.82 17.69 -10.85
CA PRO A 32 -12.58 17.83 -9.42
C PRO A 32 -13.88 17.85 -8.61
N CYS A 33 -13.87 17.25 -7.42
CA CYS A 33 -14.99 17.36 -6.48
C CYS A 33 -15.03 18.73 -5.80
N ARG A 34 -13.85 19.26 -5.47
CA ARG A 34 -13.66 20.52 -4.73
C ARG A 34 -12.62 21.39 -5.41
N ASN A 35 -12.73 22.71 -5.23
CA ASN A 35 -11.67 23.62 -5.62
C ASN A 35 -10.54 23.57 -4.60
N ASN A 36 -9.30 23.41 -5.06
CA ASN A 36 -8.13 23.43 -4.19
C ASN A 36 -7.86 24.87 -3.71
N GLN A 37 -7.55 25.04 -2.43
CA GLN A 37 -7.14 26.32 -1.86
C GLN A 37 -5.65 26.62 -2.09
N PHE A 38 -4.83 25.57 -2.18
CA PHE A 38 -3.40 25.60 -2.39
C PHE A 38 -3.04 24.99 -3.74
N SER A 39 -2.03 25.56 -4.39
CA SER A 39 -1.55 25.04 -5.66
C SER A 39 -0.83 23.70 -5.48
N ARG A 40 -0.90 22.84 -6.50
CA ARG A 40 -0.17 21.56 -6.51
C ARG A 40 1.34 21.74 -6.31
N TRP A 41 1.92 22.82 -6.85
CA TRP A 41 3.33 23.16 -6.68
C TRP A 41 3.75 23.43 -5.23
N GLN A 42 2.82 23.85 -4.37
CA GLN A 42 3.10 24.05 -2.94
C GLN A 42 3.07 22.74 -2.16
N ARG A 43 2.24 21.77 -2.56
CA ARG A 43 1.97 20.55 -1.79
C ARG A 43 2.73 19.33 -2.32
N TRP A 44 2.71 19.09 -3.63
CA TRP A 44 3.24 17.88 -4.25
C TRP A 44 4.73 17.63 -4.00
N PRO A 45 5.64 18.63 -4.03
CA PRO A 45 7.04 18.39 -3.71
C PRO A 45 7.24 17.79 -2.32
N SER A 46 6.45 18.22 -1.33
CA SER A 46 6.52 17.67 0.03
C SER A 46 5.98 16.25 0.09
N ASN A 47 4.82 15.98 -0.52
CA ASN A 47 4.20 14.65 -0.53
C ASN A 47 5.08 13.62 -1.26
N PHE A 48 5.55 13.94 -2.47
CA PHE A 48 6.46 13.06 -3.21
C PHE A 48 7.84 12.95 -2.55
N GLY A 49 8.35 14.02 -1.94
CA GLY A 49 9.59 13.98 -1.17
C GLY A 49 9.51 12.95 -0.03
N ILE A 50 8.40 12.92 0.70
CA ILE A 50 8.14 11.93 1.75
C ILE A 50 8.05 10.52 1.17
N VAL A 51 7.39 10.32 0.02
CA VAL A 51 7.32 9.01 -0.66
C VAL A 51 8.72 8.50 -1.03
N VAL A 52 9.59 9.37 -1.56
CA VAL A 52 10.97 9.02 -1.90
C VAL A 52 11.75 8.64 -0.64
N VAL A 53 11.68 9.45 0.43
CA VAL A 53 12.32 9.14 1.71
C VAL A 53 11.85 7.79 2.26
N ASN A 54 10.54 7.56 2.28
CA ASN A 54 9.96 6.31 2.77
C ASN A 54 10.42 5.11 1.93
N THR A 55 10.47 5.25 0.61
CA THR A 55 10.93 4.19 -0.30
C THR A 55 12.40 3.84 -0.06
N LEU A 56 13.27 4.85 0.06
CA LEU A 56 14.69 4.64 0.34
C LEU A 56 14.90 4.01 1.72
N LEU A 57 14.17 4.49 2.73
CA LEU A 57 14.25 3.98 4.09
C LEU A 57 13.82 2.52 4.19
N VAL A 58 12.70 2.15 3.55
CA VAL A 58 12.24 0.76 3.50
C VAL A 58 13.27 -0.12 2.81
N ARG A 59 13.84 0.30 1.67
CA ARG A 59 14.88 -0.48 0.96
C ARG A 59 16.18 -0.61 1.76
N LEU A 60 16.50 0.38 2.60
CA LEU A 60 17.67 0.34 3.47
C LEU A 60 17.48 -0.62 4.65
N ILE A 61 16.31 -0.58 5.30
CA ILE A 61 16.02 -1.38 6.51
C ILE A 61 15.64 -2.81 6.16
N PHE A 62 14.89 -3.01 5.07
CA PHE A 62 14.36 -4.29 4.64
C PHE A 62 14.99 -4.69 3.29
N PRO A 63 15.94 -5.64 3.29
CA PRO A 63 16.65 -6.05 2.06
C PRO A 63 15.75 -6.75 1.05
N THR A 64 14.59 -7.25 1.49
CA THR A 64 13.61 -7.95 0.67
C THR A 64 12.26 -7.25 0.75
N ALA A 65 11.49 -7.33 -0.34
CA ALA A 65 10.10 -6.89 -0.35
C ALA A 65 9.17 -7.96 0.28
N ALA A 66 7.90 -7.61 0.49
CA ALA A 66 6.91 -8.56 1.04
C ALA A 66 6.73 -9.78 0.11
N VAL A 67 6.83 -9.57 -1.19
CA VAL A 67 6.77 -10.62 -2.21
C VAL A 67 7.95 -11.58 -2.11
N GLY A 68 9.17 -11.06 -1.91
CA GLY A 68 10.35 -11.90 -1.68
C GLY A 68 10.24 -12.71 -0.38
N LEU A 69 9.64 -12.14 0.66
CA LEU A 69 9.39 -12.86 1.90
C LEU A 69 8.32 -13.96 1.74
N ALA A 70 7.28 -13.71 0.93
CA ALA A 70 6.28 -14.72 0.57
C ALA A 70 6.91 -15.91 -0.16
N VAL A 71 7.80 -15.65 -1.13
CA VAL A 71 8.58 -16.69 -1.82
C VAL A 71 9.38 -17.54 -0.83
N VAL A 72 10.10 -16.90 0.09
CA VAL A 72 10.87 -17.62 1.11
C VAL A 72 9.96 -18.45 2.01
N ALA A 73 8.78 -17.94 2.37
CA ALA A 73 7.81 -18.67 3.18
C ALA A 73 7.28 -19.90 2.44
N GLU A 74 6.96 -19.79 1.15
CA GLU A 74 6.55 -20.90 0.28
C GLU A 74 7.65 -21.96 0.18
N GLU A 75 8.90 -21.57 -0.14
CA GLU A 75 10.04 -22.49 -0.26
C GLU A 75 10.36 -23.24 1.04
N ARG A 76 10.12 -22.61 2.19
CA ARG A 76 10.38 -23.19 3.51
C ARG A 76 9.17 -23.85 4.14
N GLY A 77 8.02 -23.83 3.48
CA GLY A 77 6.75 -24.35 4.01
C GLY A 77 6.27 -23.62 5.28
N TRP A 78 6.54 -22.32 5.39
CA TRP A 78 6.14 -21.50 6.53
C TRP A 78 4.72 -20.96 6.37
N GLY A 79 3.97 -20.92 7.46
CA GLY A 79 2.64 -20.31 7.51
C GLY A 79 1.50 -21.26 7.19
N ILE A 80 0.29 -20.85 7.56
CA ILE A 80 -0.88 -21.74 7.63
C ILE A 80 -1.22 -22.37 6.28
N PHE A 81 -1.18 -21.62 5.18
CA PHE A 81 -1.52 -22.13 3.85
C PHE A 81 -0.57 -23.20 3.34
N ASN A 82 0.70 -23.18 3.77
CA ASN A 82 1.66 -24.23 3.42
C ASN A 82 1.50 -25.52 4.27
N LEU A 83 0.63 -25.50 5.28
CA LEU A 83 0.35 -26.65 6.16
C LEU A 83 -0.98 -27.35 5.84
N ILE A 84 -1.80 -26.76 4.97
CA ILE A 84 -3.13 -27.26 4.61
C ILE A 84 -3.25 -27.37 3.10
N ASP A 85 -4.04 -28.33 2.63
CA ASP A 85 -4.29 -28.49 1.20
C ASP A 85 -5.51 -27.64 0.78
N LEU A 86 -5.24 -26.43 0.28
CA LEU A 86 -6.26 -25.54 -0.28
C LEU A 86 -6.04 -25.39 -1.80
N PRO A 87 -7.12 -25.21 -2.58
CA PRO A 87 -6.94 -24.84 -3.97
C PRO A 87 -6.35 -23.42 -4.05
N VAL A 88 -5.36 -23.23 -4.93
CA VAL A 88 -4.58 -21.98 -5.06
C VAL A 88 -5.45 -20.71 -5.17
N TRP A 89 -6.58 -20.77 -5.88
CA TRP A 89 -7.48 -19.61 -6.01
C TRP A 89 -8.07 -19.18 -4.66
N ALA A 90 -8.33 -20.12 -3.74
CA ALA A 90 -8.85 -19.85 -2.41
C ALA A 90 -7.76 -19.24 -1.53
N GLU A 91 -6.53 -19.75 -1.59
CA GLU A 91 -5.39 -19.13 -0.89
C GLU A 91 -5.20 -17.67 -1.29
N ILE A 92 -5.26 -17.38 -2.60
CA ILE A 92 -5.13 -16.02 -3.12
C ILE A 92 -6.27 -15.14 -2.59
N LEU A 93 -7.52 -15.58 -2.70
CA LEU A 93 -8.68 -14.80 -2.26
C LEU A 93 -8.64 -14.52 -0.75
N ILE A 94 -8.37 -15.56 0.05
CA ILE A 94 -8.34 -15.44 1.51
C ILE A 94 -7.13 -14.58 1.93
N ALA A 95 -5.95 -14.77 1.33
CA ALA A 95 -4.78 -13.93 1.59
C ALA A 95 -5.08 -12.45 1.36
N VAL A 96 -5.67 -12.10 0.22
CA VAL A 96 -6.01 -10.70 -0.11
C VAL A 96 -6.97 -10.12 0.91
N ILE A 97 -8.04 -10.85 1.26
CA ILE A 97 -9.04 -10.39 2.25
C ILE A 97 -8.41 -10.22 3.63
N VAL A 98 -7.61 -11.19 4.09
CA VAL A 98 -7.01 -11.13 5.42
C VAL A 98 -5.94 -10.05 5.51
N LEU A 99 -5.10 -9.88 4.48
CA LEU A 99 -4.11 -8.81 4.42
C LEU A 99 -4.79 -7.43 4.41
N ASP A 100 -5.87 -7.26 3.65
CA ASP A 100 -6.68 -6.04 3.65
C ASP A 100 -7.29 -5.76 5.03
N LEU A 101 -7.89 -6.77 5.66
CA LEU A 101 -8.44 -6.64 7.00
C LEU A 101 -7.36 -6.26 8.03
N ILE A 102 -6.16 -6.82 7.94
CA ILE A 102 -5.04 -6.50 8.83
C ILE A 102 -4.63 -5.03 8.66
N ILE A 103 -4.52 -4.53 7.42
CA ILE A 103 -4.20 -3.12 7.19
C ILE A 103 -5.35 -2.20 7.58
N TYR A 104 -6.60 -2.61 7.38
CA TYR A 104 -7.76 -1.89 7.89
C TYR A 104 -7.70 -1.76 9.42
N LEU A 105 -7.44 -2.86 10.14
CA LEU A 105 -7.29 -2.84 11.60
C LEU A 105 -6.09 -2.00 12.04
N GLN A 106 -4.96 -2.07 11.33
CA GLN A 106 -3.82 -1.18 11.56
C GLN A 106 -4.27 0.29 11.44
N HIS A 107 -5.03 0.62 10.40
CA HIS A 107 -5.53 1.98 10.18
C HIS A 107 -6.46 2.44 11.32
N VAL A 108 -7.39 1.58 11.74
CA VAL A 108 -8.24 1.84 12.92
C VAL A 108 -7.39 2.08 14.17
N MET A 109 -6.36 1.26 14.40
CA MET A 109 -5.48 1.41 15.56
C MET A 109 -4.64 2.68 15.54
N VAL A 110 -4.13 3.11 14.38
CA VAL A 110 -3.37 4.38 14.31
C VAL A 110 -4.24 5.61 14.55
N HIS A 111 -5.56 5.49 14.36
CA HIS A 111 -6.53 6.51 14.76
C HIS A 111 -6.91 6.42 16.25
N ALA A 112 -7.01 5.22 16.81
CA ALA A 112 -7.48 5.00 18.18
C ALA A 112 -6.40 5.16 19.26
N VAL A 113 -5.16 4.76 18.98
CA VAL A 113 -4.07 4.74 19.97
C VAL A 113 -3.29 6.06 19.95
N PRO A 114 -3.21 6.83 21.05
CA PRO A 114 -2.65 8.18 21.04
C PRO A 114 -1.21 8.30 20.54
N VAL A 115 -0.37 7.31 20.83
CA VAL A 115 1.04 7.29 20.36
C VAL A 115 1.11 7.06 18.86
N LEU A 116 0.29 6.15 18.32
CA LEU A 116 0.24 5.87 16.88
C LEU A 116 -0.38 7.04 16.11
N TRP A 117 -1.39 7.70 16.69
CA TRP A 117 -1.99 8.91 16.12
C TRP A 117 -0.97 10.04 15.95
N ARG A 118 0.01 10.18 16.85
CA ARG A 118 1.07 11.20 16.69
C ARG A 118 1.92 10.98 15.44
N LEU A 119 2.06 9.74 14.97
CA LEU A 119 2.70 9.44 13.70
C LEU A 119 1.71 9.71 12.55
N HIS A 120 0.51 9.15 12.68
CA HIS A 120 -0.50 9.17 11.62
C HIS A 120 -1.08 10.56 11.34
N ARG A 121 -1.05 11.49 12.29
CA ARG A 121 -1.50 12.87 12.06
C ARG A 121 -0.73 13.59 10.96
N MET A 122 0.48 13.12 10.59
CA MET A 122 1.21 13.64 9.44
C MET A 122 0.43 13.41 8.14
N HIS A 123 -0.21 12.25 8.00
CA HIS A 123 -1.08 11.94 6.88
C HIS A 123 -2.27 12.91 6.83
N HIS A 124 -2.92 13.12 7.98
CA HIS A 124 -4.09 14.02 8.13
C HIS A 124 -3.79 15.52 8.15
N ALA A 125 -2.51 15.92 8.12
CA ALA A 125 -2.12 17.33 8.20
C ALA A 125 -1.95 17.98 6.82
N ASP A 126 -2.54 17.42 5.76
CA ASP A 126 -2.41 17.98 4.41
C ASP A 126 -3.36 19.17 4.27
N LEU A 127 -2.91 20.23 3.61
CA LEU A 127 -3.63 21.51 3.56
C LEU A 127 -4.84 21.48 2.61
N ASP A 128 -4.81 20.55 1.67
CA ASP A 128 -5.90 20.21 0.77
C ASP A 128 -5.92 18.69 0.59
N TYR A 129 -6.92 18.18 -0.10
CA TYR A 129 -7.11 16.75 -0.35
C TYR A 129 -6.93 16.49 -1.83
N ASP A 130 -6.01 15.60 -2.20
CA ASP A 130 -5.87 15.04 -3.56
C ASP A 130 -5.16 13.68 -3.49
N VAL A 131 -5.00 13.03 -4.64
CA VAL A 131 -4.41 11.70 -4.78
C VAL A 131 -3.05 11.56 -4.08
N THR A 132 -2.27 12.64 -3.98
CA THR A 132 -0.95 12.62 -3.32
C THR A 132 -1.04 12.58 -1.81
N THR A 133 -2.16 13.04 -1.22
CA THR A 133 -2.44 12.91 0.22
C THR A 133 -2.46 11.43 0.63
N GLY A 134 -2.99 10.56 -0.24
CA GLY A 134 -3.04 9.11 -0.03
C GLY A 134 -1.67 8.41 0.06
N ALA A 135 -0.58 9.08 -0.30
CA ALA A 135 0.78 8.53 -0.25
C ALA A 135 1.66 9.19 0.84
N ARG A 136 1.12 10.14 1.60
CA ARG A 136 1.86 10.91 2.61
C ARG A 136 1.75 10.23 3.97
N PHE A 137 2.81 9.53 4.39
CA PHE A 137 2.87 8.86 5.70
C PHE A 137 4.17 9.18 6.44
N HIS A 138 4.12 9.14 7.77
CA HIS A 138 5.31 9.30 8.59
C HIS A 138 6.28 8.11 8.37
N PRO A 139 7.60 8.31 8.27
CA PRO A 139 8.54 7.21 7.99
C PRO A 139 8.46 6.05 9.00
N LEU A 140 8.32 6.36 10.29
CA LEU A 140 8.13 5.34 11.34
C LEU A 140 6.81 4.55 11.18
N GLU A 141 5.76 5.18 10.65
CA GLU A 141 4.49 4.49 10.37
C GLU A 141 4.66 3.50 9.22
N ILE A 142 5.41 3.88 8.18
CA ILE A 142 5.74 2.96 7.07
C ILE A 142 6.57 1.78 7.55
N ILE A 143 7.57 1.99 8.41
CA ILE A 143 8.36 0.90 9.00
C ILE A 143 7.47 -0.04 9.80
N LEU A 144 6.62 0.50 10.69
CA LEU A 144 5.69 -0.30 11.48
C LEU A 144 4.74 -1.09 10.58
N SER A 145 4.18 -0.45 9.56
CA SER A 145 3.29 -1.13 8.61
C SER A 145 3.98 -2.23 7.83
N MET A 146 5.26 -2.04 7.46
CA MET A 146 6.03 -3.09 6.78
C MET A 146 6.28 -4.30 7.69
N ILE A 147 6.57 -4.07 8.98
CA ILE A 147 6.73 -5.15 9.97
C ILE A 147 5.43 -5.95 10.13
N ILE A 148 4.29 -5.25 10.28
CA ILE A 148 2.97 -5.89 10.39
C ILE A 148 2.68 -6.73 9.14
N LYS A 149 2.91 -6.16 7.95
CA LYS A 149 2.70 -6.84 6.68
C LYS A 149 3.62 -8.06 6.51
N PHE A 150 4.89 -7.96 6.88
CA PHE A 150 5.82 -9.10 6.86
C PHE A 150 5.38 -10.23 7.78
N ALA A 151 5.01 -9.90 9.02
CA ALA A 151 4.49 -10.87 9.95
C ALA A 151 3.24 -11.56 9.39
N ALA A 152 2.30 -10.80 8.83
CA ALA A 152 1.08 -11.35 8.23
C ALA A 152 1.39 -12.28 7.05
N VAL A 153 2.26 -11.87 6.12
CA VAL A 153 2.66 -12.68 4.95
C VAL A 153 3.28 -14.01 5.38
N VAL A 154 4.20 -13.98 6.35
CA VAL A 154 4.87 -15.20 6.85
C VAL A 154 3.92 -16.09 7.63
N LEU A 155 3.10 -15.53 8.52
CA LEU A 155 2.16 -16.31 9.33
C LEU A 155 1.08 -16.98 8.47
N LEU A 156 0.60 -16.30 7.43
CA LEU A 156 -0.31 -16.89 6.47
C LEU A 156 0.39 -17.92 5.58
N GLY A 157 1.67 -17.70 5.24
CA GLY A 157 2.29 -18.40 4.12
C GLY A 157 1.65 -17.95 2.81
N ALA A 158 1.36 -16.65 2.69
CA ALA A 158 0.58 -16.11 1.59
C ALA A 158 1.30 -16.32 0.25
N PRO A 159 0.62 -16.79 -0.81
CA PRO A 159 1.22 -16.92 -2.13
C PRO A 159 1.77 -15.57 -2.62
N ALA A 160 2.94 -15.57 -3.26
CA ALA A 160 3.58 -14.35 -3.73
C ALA A 160 2.68 -13.51 -4.67
N VAL A 161 1.88 -14.20 -5.50
CA VAL A 161 0.90 -13.57 -6.39
C VAL A 161 -0.20 -12.85 -5.59
N ALA A 162 -0.66 -13.42 -4.48
CA ALA A 162 -1.66 -12.80 -3.63
C ALA A 162 -1.13 -11.51 -2.98
N VAL A 163 0.14 -11.51 -2.55
CA VAL A 163 0.81 -10.33 -2.01
C VAL A 163 0.92 -9.21 -3.06
N ILE A 164 1.26 -9.54 -4.31
CA ILE A 164 1.29 -8.55 -5.41
C ILE A 164 -0.10 -7.96 -5.64
N ILE A 165 -1.13 -8.82 -5.76
CA ILE A 165 -2.52 -8.38 -5.97
C ILE A 165 -2.95 -7.46 -4.83
N PHE A 166 -2.73 -7.88 -3.59
CA PHE A 166 -3.04 -7.11 -2.40
C PHE A 166 -2.33 -5.75 -2.40
N GLU A 167 -1.02 -5.70 -2.64
CA GLU A 167 -0.28 -4.42 -2.63
C GLU A 167 -0.72 -3.48 -3.75
N VAL A 168 -1.09 -4.02 -4.92
CA VAL A 168 -1.68 -3.24 -6.02
C VAL A 168 -3.04 -2.68 -5.61
N LEU A 169 -3.94 -3.51 -5.08
CA LEU A 169 -5.28 -3.10 -4.64
C LEU A 169 -5.21 -2.07 -3.51
N LEU A 170 -4.35 -2.27 -2.52
CA LEU A 170 -4.15 -1.35 -1.42
C LEU A 170 -3.72 0.04 -1.93
N ASN A 171 -2.73 0.11 -2.82
CA ASN A 171 -2.28 1.38 -3.37
C ASN A 171 -3.34 2.03 -4.27
N ALA A 172 -4.02 1.23 -5.09
CA ALA A 172 -5.06 1.71 -5.99
C ALA A 172 -6.22 2.35 -5.22
N THR A 173 -6.72 1.63 -4.21
CA THR A 173 -7.83 2.07 -3.38
C THR A 173 -7.43 3.23 -2.47
N ALA A 174 -6.20 3.27 -1.95
CA ALA A 174 -5.71 4.43 -1.21
C ALA A 174 -5.70 5.69 -2.09
N MET A 175 -5.18 5.62 -3.31
CA MET A 175 -5.17 6.74 -4.27
C MET A 175 -6.60 7.15 -4.67
N PHE A 176 -7.48 6.19 -4.92
CA PHE A 176 -8.88 6.44 -5.26
C PHE A 176 -9.63 7.14 -4.11
N ASN A 177 -9.53 6.59 -2.91
CA ASN A 177 -10.23 7.11 -1.72
C ASN A 177 -9.74 8.53 -1.35
N HIS A 178 -8.48 8.85 -1.67
CA HIS A 178 -7.91 10.18 -1.42
C HIS A 178 -8.04 11.17 -2.58
N GLY A 179 -8.51 10.70 -3.74
CA GLY A 179 -8.63 11.54 -4.92
C GLY A 179 -9.64 12.66 -4.72
N ASN A 180 -9.32 13.87 -5.16
CA ASN A 180 -10.28 14.96 -5.31
C ASN A 180 -11.13 14.76 -6.58
N ILE A 181 -11.84 13.64 -6.67
CA ILE A 181 -12.60 13.23 -7.85
C ILE A 181 -14.10 13.36 -7.61
N LYS A 182 -14.81 13.95 -8.58
CA LYS A 182 -16.27 14.02 -8.53
C LYS A 182 -16.88 12.69 -8.95
N LEU A 183 -17.57 12.03 -8.02
CA LEU A 183 -18.36 10.84 -8.31
C LEU A 183 -19.76 11.23 -8.83
N PRO A 184 -20.37 10.42 -9.72
CA PRO A 184 -21.77 10.59 -10.09
C PRO A 184 -22.66 10.49 -8.85
N ILE A 185 -23.69 11.34 -8.78
CA ILE A 185 -24.71 11.24 -7.73
C ILE A 185 -25.65 10.09 -8.14
N ALA A 186 -25.95 9.20 -7.19
CA ALA A 186 -26.91 8.11 -7.36
C ALA A 186 -28.36 8.59 -7.33
#